data_AF-A0A089PTN8-F1
#
_entry.id   AF-A0A089PTN8-F1
#
_cell.length_a   1.000
_cell.length_b   1.000
_cell.length_c   1.000
_cell.angle_alpha   90.00
_cell.angle_beta   90.00
_cell.angle_gamma   90.00
#
_symmetry.space_group_name_H-M   'P 1'
#
loop_
_entity.id
_entity.type
_entity.pdbx_description
1 polymer ?
#
loop_
_entity_poly.entity_id
_entity_poly.type
_entity_poly.pdbx_seq_one_letter_code
_entity_poly.pdbx_strand_id
1 'polypeptide(L)' 'MTHLSDVISRVDAAIAADVITHMNELLIELSDDAELTREDRYAQQQRLRIAIAHKGNHHREETEERREQLTRSGTII' A
#
# COMPACT_ATOMS: atom_id res chain seq x y z
N MET A 1 5.81 -24.58 7.43
CA MET A 1 5.79 -23.13 7.74
C MET A 1 4.36 -22.81 8.11
N THR A 2 4.14 -22.00 9.14
CA THR A 2 2.78 -21.61 9.54
C THR A 2 2.24 -20.64 8.49
N HIS A 3 1.01 -20.86 8.01
CA HIS A 3 0.34 -20.03 6.98
C HIS A 3 0.47 -18.52 7.25
N LEU A 4 0.39 -18.14 8.53
CA LEU A 4 0.64 -16.76 8.99
C LEU A 4 2.02 -16.20 8.58
N SER A 5 3.09 -17.00 8.66
CA SER A 5 4.44 -16.57 8.29
C SER A 5 4.57 -16.31 6.80
N ASP A 6 3.87 -17.09 5.98
CA ASP A 6 3.86 -16.92 4.52
C ASP A 6 3.10 -15.64 4.14
N VAL A 7 1.95 -15.41 4.80
CA VAL A 7 1.18 -14.18 4.66
C VAL A 7 1.99 -12.94 5.08
N ILE A 8 2.71 -12.99 6.21
CA ILE A 8 3.56 -11.88 6.66
C ILE A 8 4.62 -11.55 5.61
N SER A 9 5.33 -12.56 5.11
CA SER A 9 6.39 -12.39 4.11
C SER A 9 5.84 -11.74 2.83
N ARG A 10 4.62 -12.11 2.45
CA ARG A 10 3.95 -11.60 1.26
C ARG A 10 3.44 -10.15 1.44
N VAL A 11 2.92 -9.82 2.63
CA VAL A 11 2.57 -8.44 3.01
C VAL A 11 3.81 -7.56 2.98
N ASP A 12 4.92 -8.03 3.57
CA ASP A 12 6.18 -7.29 3.59
C ASP A 12 6.73 -7.08 2.17
N ALA A 13 6.65 -8.08 1.30
CA ALA A 13 7.02 -7.95 -0.10
C ALA A 13 6.15 -6.94 -0.86
N ALA A 14 4.83 -6.93 -0.62
CA ALA A 14 3.91 -5.98 -1.25
C ALA A 14 4.17 -4.54 -0.79
N ILE A 15 4.48 -4.35 0.50
CA ILE A 15 4.88 -3.05 1.05
C ILE A 15 6.23 -2.62 0.48
N ALA A 16 7.20 -3.52 0.39
CA ALA A 16 8.54 -3.23 -0.15
C ALA A 16 8.52 -2.93 -1.67
N ALA A 17 7.64 -3.58 -2.42
CA ALA A 17 7.41 -3.28 -3.83
C ALA A 17 6.75 -1.90 -4.04
N ASP A 18 6.16 -1.34 -3.00
CA ASP A 18 5.53 -0.01 -2.98
C ASP A 18 4.45 0.15 -4.08
N VAL A 19 3.69 -0.90 -4.41
CA VAL A 19 2.62 -0.83 -5.43
C VAL A 19 1.23 -0.88 -4.77
N ILE A 20 0.47 0.22 -4.84
CA ILE A 20 -0.88 0.31 -4.24
C ILE A 20 -1.81 -0.77 -4.78
N THR A 21 -1.76 -1.05 -6.08
CA THR A 21 -2.57 -2.11 -6.70
C THR A 21 -2.32 -3.45 -6.04
N HIS A 22 -1.05 -3.86 -5.87
CA HIS A 22 -0.70 -5.12 -5.22
C HIS A 22 -1.10 -5.15 -3.75
N MET A 23 -0.95 -4.05 -3.03
CA MET A 23 -1.42 -3.95 -1.63
C MET A 23 -2.95 -4.09 -1.52
N ASN A 24 -3.71 -3.50 -2.45
CA ASN A 24 -5.17 -3.61 -2.49
C ASN A 24 -5.65 -5.02 -2.89
N GLU A 25 -4.99 -5.65 -3.86
CA GLU A 25 -5.25 -7.06 -4.22
C GLU A 25 -5.03 -7.96 -3.00
N LEU A 26 -3.93 -7.75 -2.26
CA LEU A 26 -3.63 -8.52 -1.05
C LEU A 26 -4.64 -8.28 0.08
N LEU A 27 -5.17 -7.06 0.22
CA LEU A 27 -6.23 -6.76 1.19
C LEU A 27 -7.50 -7.59 0.95
N ILE A 28 -7.89 -7.74 -0.32
CA ILE A 28 -9.07 -8.53 -0.72
C ILE A 28 -8.80 -10.01 -0.42
N GLU A 29 -7.66 -10.53 -0.84
CA GLU A 29 -7.31 -11.94 -0.61
C GLU A 29 -7.24 -12.31 0.86
N LEU A 30 -6.64 -11.45 1.71
CA LEU A 30 -6.66 -11.63 3.16
C LEU A 30 -8.08 -11.60 3.72
N SER A 31 -8.99 -10.84 3.10
CA SER A 31 -10.38 -10.79 3.52
C SER A 31 -11.08 -12.14 3.32
N ASP A 32 -10.70 -12.92 2.32
CA ASP A 32 -11.29 -14.23 2.00
C ASP A 32 -10.55 -15.41 2.65
N ASP A 33 -9.38 -15.17 3.25
CA ASP A 33 -8.51 -16.21 3.81
C ASP A 33 -9.09 -16.84 5.09
N ALA A 34 -9.84 -17.94 4.99
CA ALA A 34 -10.45 -18.60 6.15
C ALA A 34 -9.45 -19.29 7.11
N GLU A 35 -8.18 -19.44 6.71
CA GLU A 35 -7.15 -20.12 7.50
C GLU A 35 -6.51 -19.21 8.56
N LEU A 36 -6.55 -17.89 8.36
CA LEU A 36 -6.12 -16.92 9.38
C LEU A 36 -7.20 -16.67 10.42
N THR A 37 -6.74 -16.56 11.68
CA THR A 37 -7.57 -16.00 12.74
C THR A 37 -8.00 -14.57 12.38
N ARG A 38 -9.14 -14.14 12.89
CA ARG A 38 -9.66 -12.79 12.65
C ARG A 38 -8.67 -11.71 13.10
N GLU A 39 -7.96 -11.94 14.19
CA GLU A 39 -6.99 -11.01 14.76
C GLU A 39 -5.75 -10.88 13.86
N ASP A 40 -5.17 -12.00 13.43
CA ASP A 40 -4.01 -12.01 12.54
C ASP A 40 -4.33 -11.35 11.21
N ARG A 41 -5.48 -11.69 10.62
CA ARG A 41 -5.98 -11.09 9.39
C ARG A 41 -6.11 -9.58 9.53
N TYR A 42 -6.76 -9.12 10.61
CA TYR A 42 -6.94 -7.70 10.88
C TYR A 42 -5.60 -6.98 11.06
N ALA A 43 -4.64 -7.59 11.76
CA ALA A 43 -3.31 -7.03 11.94
C ALA A 43 -2.60 -6.83 10.60
N GLN A 44 -2.60 -7.83 9.72
CA GLN A 44 -1.97 -7.73 8.41
C GLN A 44 -2.69 -6.74 7.49
N GLN A 45 -4.03 -6.74 7.49
CA GLN A 45 -4.81 -5.74 6.74
C GLN A 45 -4.53 -4.32 7.22
N GLN A 46 -4.41 -4.10 8.53
CA GLN A 46 -4.10 -2.78 9.07
C GLN A 46 -2.71 -2.29 8.64
N ARG A 47 -1.72 -3.18 8.58
CA ARG A 47 -0.38 -2.84 8.07
C ARG A 47 -0.42 -2.36 6.61
N LEU A 48 -1.15 -3.08 5.75
CA LEU A 48 -1.35 -2.67 4.36
C LEU A 48 -2.06 -1.31 4.24
N ARG A 49 -3.12 -1.08 5.04
CA ARG A 49 -3.85 0.20 5.03
C ARG A 49 -2.97 1.38 5.43
N ILE A 50 -2.09 1.21 6.43
CA ILE A 50 -1.12 2.23 6.84
C ILE A 50 -0.12 2.50 5.71
N ALA A 51 0.43 1.44 5.09
CA ALA A 51 1.38 1.59 3.98
C ALA A 51 0.74 2.31 2.78
N ILE A 52 -0.49 1.94 2.41
CA ILE A 52 -1.25 2.61 1.35
C ILE A 52 -1.51 4.08 1.68
N ALA A 53 -1.89 4.39 2.93
CA ALA A 53 -2.15 5.77 3.34
C ALA A 53 -0.88 6.64 3.31
N HIS A 54 0.25 6.10 3.79
CA HIS A 54 1.54 6.78 3.72
C HIS A 54 1.93 7.07 2.26
N LYS A 55 1.76 6.11 1.35
CA LYS A 55 2.04 6.31 -0.07
C LYS A 55 1.05 7.28 -0.74
N GLY A 56 -0.23 7.20 -0.41
CA GLY A 56 -1.25 8.11 -0.95
C GLY A 56 -0.94 9.58 -0.64
N ASN A 57 -0.40 9.86 0.54
CA ASN A 57 0.07 11.20 0.91
C ASN A 57 1.34 11.60 0.14
N HIS A 58 2.32 10.70 0.02
CA HIS A 58 3.58 10.96 -0.72
C HIS A 58 3.35 11.23 -2.21
N HIS A 59 2.41 10.50 -2.84
CA HIS A 59 2.08 10.71 -4.25
C HIS A 59 1.32 12.03 -4.47
N ARG A 60 0.53 12.46 -3.48
CA ARG A 60 -0.17 13.76 -3.52
C ARG A 60 0.83 14.91 -3.35
N GLU A 61 1.81 14.77 -2.46
CA GLU A 61 2.91 15.73 -2.31
C GLU A 61 3.78 15.80 -3.58
N GLU A 62 4.23 14.68 -4.15
CA GLU A 62 5.03 14.67 -5.39
C GLU A 62 4.27 15.26 -6.60
N THR A 63 2.95 15.06 -6.67
CA THR A 63 2.13 15.65 -7.75
C THR A 63 1.81 17.12 -7.51
N GLU A 64 1.68 17.57 -6.25
CA GLU A 64 1.58 18.99 -5.89
C GLU A 64 2.90 19.72 -6.16
N GLU A 65 4.05 19.15 -5.76
CA GLU A 65 5.38 19.71 -6.05
C GLU A 65 5.65 19.81 -7.56
N ARG A 66 5.27 18.78 -8.34
CA ARG A 66 5.40 18.80 -9.80
C ARG A 66 4.48 19.83 -10.45
N ARG A 67 3.27 20.03 -9.92
CA ARG A 67 2.36 21.10 -10.38
C ARG A 67 2.90 22.48 -10.04
N GLU A 68 3.43 22.69 -8.85
CA GLU A 68 4.04 23.96 -8.44
C GLU A 68 5.29 24.30 -9.26
N GLN A 69 6.08 23.29 -9.65
CA GLN A 69 7.25 23.50 -10.51
C GLN A 69 6.85 23.93 -11.93
N LEU A 70 5.76 23.36 -12.47
CA LEU A 70 5.21 23.73 -13.78
C LEU A 70 4.52 25.10 -13.79
N THR A 71 3.89 25.51 -12.68
CA THR A 71 3.28 26.86 -12.58
C THR A 71 4.31 27.95 -12.28
N ARG A 72 5.45 27.60 -11.66
CA ARG A 72 6.57 28.54 -11.42
C ARG A 72 7.45 28.74 -12.66
N SER A 73 7.61 27.72 -13.51
CA SER A 73 8.29 27.81 -14.80
C SER A 73 7.27 28.10 -15.91
N GLY A 74 6.80 29.35 -15.99
CA GLY A 74 5.77 29.78 -16.93
C GLY A 74 6.16 29.62 -18.41
N THR A 75 5.97 28.44 -18.99
CA THR A 75 5.93 28.25 -20.44
C THR A 75 4.95 27.13 -20.76
N ILE A 76 3.69 27.52 -20.95
CA ILE A 76 2.74 26.75 -21.75
C ILE A 76 3.07 27.12 -23.21
N ILE A 77 3.54 26.16 -24.00
CA ILE A 77 3.50 26.25 -25.47
C ILE A 77 2.41 25.30 -25.96
#